data_AF-A0A5R2N7A7-F1
#
_entry.id   AF-A0A5R2N7A7-F1
#
_cell.length_a   1.000
_cell.length_b   1.000
_cell.length_c   1.000
_cell.angle_alpha   90.00
_cell.angle_beta   90.00
_cell.angle_gamma   90.00
#
_symmetry.space_group_name_H-M   'P 1'
#
loop_
_entity.id
_entity.type
_entity.pdbx_description
1 polymer ?
#
loop_
_entity_poly.entity_id
_entity_poly.type
_entity_poly.pdbx_seq_one_letter_code
_entity_poly.pdbx_strand_id
1 'polypeptide(L)'
;CTATCPTYVTLGNELDSPRGRIYLIKDMLENGRPADKEIVTHIDRCLSCLACMTTCPSGVNYMHLVDHARAHIQETYRRPLLDRLTRAMLAFVLPYPRRFRAALKLAKLGKPFIGPFEKIPALKPLGAMLRLAPASIPAASPMALPGIHAVQLAKRGRVAILTGCAQSVLDPAINDTTISLLTRLGVEVVVPPGEGCCGALVHHMGREEAALASARQNV
;
A
#
# COMPACT_ATOMS: atom_id res chain seq x y z
N CYS A 1 -3.73 -7.76 21.57
CA CYS A 1 -3.40 -6.81 20.48
C CYS A 1 -2.00 -6.19 20.62
N THR A 2 -1.52 -5.84 21.82
CA THR A 2 -0.17 -5.28 22.02
C THR A 2 0.93 -6.29 21.68
N ALA A 3 0.82 -7.52 22.18
CA ALA A 3 1.77 -8.61 21.92
C ALA A 3 1.88 -9.01 20.43
N THR A 4 0.84 -8.73 19.62
CA THR A 4 0.82 -9.04 18.17
C THR A 4 1.18 -7.83 17.30
N CYS A 5 1.32 -6.64 17.89
CA CYS A 5 1.62 -5.44 17.14
C CYS A 5 3.14 -5.30 16.94
N PRO A 6 3.66 -5.42 15.70
CA PRO A 6 5.10 -5.42 15.47
C PRO A 6 5.76 -4.11 15.90
N THR A 7 5.10 -2.97 15.68
CA THR A 7 5.67 -1.67 16.04
C THR A 7 5.81 -1.50 17.55
N TYR A 8 4.84 -1.99 18.32
CA TYR A 8 4.90 -1.97 19.77
C TYR A 8 5.99 -2.91 20.29
N VAL A 9 6.03 -4.15 19.78
CA VAL A 9 7.03 -5.15 20.20
C VAL A 9 8.46 -4.66 19.90
N THR A 10 8.68 -3.97 18.78
CA THR A 10 10.00 -3.43 18.42
C THR A 10 10.36 -2.16 19.19
N LEU A 11 9.42 -1.23 19.41
CA LEU A 11 9.73 0.10 19.95
C LEU A 11 9.46 0.24 21.46
N GLY A 12 8.66 -0.65 22.05
CA GLY A 12 8.28 -0.61 23.47
C GLY A 12 7.43 0.59 23.88
N ASN A 13 7.01 1.45 22.95
CA ASN A 13 6.23 2.65 23.23
C ASN A 13 4.73 2.34 23.18
N GLU A 14 4.01 2.56 24.28
CA GLU A 14 2.56 2.32 24.36
C GLU A 14 1.76 3.11 23.33
N LEU A 15 2.19 4.31 22.93
CA LEU A 15 1.53 5.10 21.87
C LEU A 15 1.67 4.44 20.48
N ASP A 16 2.65 3.55 20.30
CA ASP A 16 2.80 2.69 19.11
C ASP A 16 2.07 1.34 19.24
N SER A 17 1.32 1.14 20.33
CA SER A 17 0.42 -0.01 20.50
C SER A 17 -0.93 0.23 19.81
N PRO A 18 -1.69 -0.82 19.43
CA PRO A 18 -3.02 -0.63 18.86
C PRO A 18 -3.95 0.10 19.82
N ARG A 19 -3.84 -0.18 21.13
CA ARG A 19 -4.62 0.49 22.16
C ARG A 19 -4.23 1.96 22.27
N GLY A 20 -2.93 2.27 22.37
CA GLY A 20 -2.46 3.66 22.45
C GLY A 20 -2.90 4.48 21.25
N ARG A 21 -2.80 3.92 20.05
CA ARG A 21 -3.31 4.59 18.83
C ARG A 21 -4.81 4.81 18.85
N ILE A 22 -5.61 3.85 19.34
CA ILE A 22 -7.06 4.08 19.48
C ILE A 22 -7.34 5.28 20.39
N TYR A 23 -6.61 5.43 21.50
CA TYR A 23 -6.76 6.60 22.38
C TYR A 23 -6.38 7.91 21.66
N LEU A 24 -5.27 7.93 20.92
CA LEU A 24 -4.87 9.10 20.14
C LEU A 24 -5.90 9.46 19.06
N ILE A 25 -6.44 8.46 18.37
CA ILE A 25 -7.48 8.66 17.34
C ILE A 25 -8.76 9.19 17.97
N LYS A 26 -9.21 8.58 19.07
CA LYS A 26 -10.40 8.99 19.81
C LYS A 26 -10.30 10.45 20.24
N ASP A 27 -9.21 10.80 20.92
CA ASP A 27 -8.97 12.16 21.39
C ASP A 27 -8.90 13.18 20.24
N MET A 28 -8.25 12.82 19.13
CA MET A 28 -8.14 13.68 17.96
C MET A 28 -9.52 13.95 17.30
N LEU A 29 -10.31 12.89 17.10
CA LEU A 29 -11.57 12.96 16.36
C LEU A 29 -12.73 13.49 17.21
N GLU A 30 -12.87 13.08 18.47
CA GLU A 30 -13.97 13.53 19.33
C GLU A 30 -13.87 15.03 19.67
N ASN A 31 -12.65 15.55 19.79
CA ASN A 31 -12.42 16.97 20.06
C ASN A 31 -12.32 17.81 18.77
N GLY A 32 -12.41 17.19 17.59
CA GLY A 32 -12.25 17.86 16.30
C GLY A 32 -10.93 18.63 16.15
N ARG A 33 -9.88 18.24 16.88
CA ARG A 33 -8.64 19.01 16.95
C ARG A 33 -7.73 18.69 15.76
N PRO A 34 -6.97 19.68 15.23
CA PRO A 34 -5.92 19.39 14.25
C PRO A 34 -4.92 18.39 14.79
N ALA A 35 -4.43 17.50 13.93
CA ALA A 35 -3.39 16.56 14.33
C ALA A 35 -2.08 17.29 14.64
N ASP A 36 -1.39 16.88 15.69
CA ASP A 36 -0.06 17.37 16.05
C ASP A 36 1.04 16.38 15.63
N LYS A 37 2.30 16.78 15.83
CA LYS A 37 3.46 15.97 15.43
C LYS A 37 3.50 14.61 16.16
N GLU A 38 3.04 14.54 17.40
CA GLU A 38 3.08 13.33 18.22
C GLU A 38 2.07 12.31 17.69
N ILE A 39 0.82 12.72 17.49
CA ILE A 39 -0.21 11.88 16.88
C ILE A 39 0.27 11.38 15.52
N VAL A 40 0.73 12.28 14.66
CA VAL A 40 1.16 11.92 13.30
C VAL A 40 2.28 10.90 13.33
N THR A 41 3.25 11.06 14.24
CA THR A 41 4.37 10.12 14.40
C THR A 41 3.87 8.71 14.73
N HIS A 42 2.97 8.59 15.70
CA HIS A 42 2.48 7.30 16.15
C HIS A 42 1.51 6.64 15.17
N ILE A 43 0.65 7.41 14.53
CA ILE A 43 -0.27 6.89 13.50
C ILE A 43 0.48 6.47 12.23
N ASP A 44 1.47 7.25 11.77
CA ASP A 44 2.25 6.91 10.58
C ASP A 44 3.15 5.68 10.78
N ARG A 45 3.56 5.37 12.01
CA ARG A 45 4.28 4.13 12.32
C ARG A 45 3.43 2.87 12.15
N CYS A 46 2.10 2.99 12.16
CA CYS A 46 1.22 1.84 11.98
C CYS A 46 1.41 1.22 10.60
N LEU A 47 1.86 -0.03 10.54
CA LEU A 47 2.06 -0.77 9.29
C LEU A 47 0.76 -1.19 8.60
N SER A 48 -0.39 -1.03 9.26
CA SER A 48 -1.71 -1.49 8.77
C SER A 48 -1.73 -3.00 8.46
N CYS A 49 -0.99 -3.81 9.23
CA CYS A 49 -0.96 -5.27 9.10
C CYS A 49 -2.18 -5.97 9.71
N LEU A 50 -2.98 -5.24 10.51
CA LEU A 50 -4.25 -5.69 11.11
C LEU A 50 -4.18 -6.91 12.03
N ALA A 51 -2.99 -7.36 12.41
CA ALA A 51 -2.79 -8.41 13.42
C ALA A 51 -3.41 -8.07 14.79
N CYS A 52 -3.74 -6.80 15.04
CA CYS A 52 -4.46 -6.38 16.22
C CYS A 52 -5.95 -6.74 16.20
N MET A 53 -6.58 -6.79 15.02
CA MET A 53 -8.01 -7.07 14.86
C MET A 53 -8.32 -8.56 15.07
N THR A 54 -7.48 -9.44 14.53
CA THR A 54 -7.65 -10.89 14.63
C THR A 54 -7.60 -11.41 16.08
N THR A 55 -6.90 -10.70 16.97
CA THR A 55 -6.75 -11.04 18.39
C THR A 55 -7.64 -10.20 19.31
N CYS A 56 -8.44 -9.26 18.78
CA CYS A 56 -9.21 -8.35 19.62
C CYS A 56 -10.46 -9.05 20.18
N PRO A 57 -10.57 -9.29 21.50
CA PRO A 57 -11.76 -9.91 22.07
C PRO A 57 -13.00 -9.01 21.97
N SER A 58 -12.78 -7.70 21.88
CA SER A 58 -13.84 -6.70 21.77
C SER A 58 -14.30 -6.42 20.33
N GLY A 59 -13.70 -7.08 19.32
CA GLY A 59 -14.09 -6.91 17.92
C GLY A 59 -13.88 -5.51 17.34
N VAL A 60 -12.94 -4.72 17.90
CA VAL A 60 -12.69 -3.35 17.43
C VAL A 60 -12.21 -3.35 15.98
N ASN A 61 -12.93 -2.62 15.13
CA ASN A 61 -12.54 -2.45 13.72
C ASN A 61 -11.46 -1.37 13.57
N TYR A 62 -10.23 -1.76 13.89
CA TYR A 62 -9.08 -0.87 13.85
C TYR A 62 -8.76 -0.35 12.44
N MET A 63 -9.07 -1.12 11.39
CA MET A 63 -8.85 -0.71 9.99
C MET A 63 -9.55 0.63 9.70
N HIS A 64 -10.85 0.74 9.96
CA HIS A 64 -11.56 1.99 9.72
C HIS A 64 -11.07 3.14 10.61
N LEU A 65 -10.74 2.85 11.88
CA LEU A 65 -10.22 3.88 12.79
C LEU A 65 -8.93 4.51 12.27
N VAL A 66 -7.96 3.70 11.82
CA VAL A 66 -6.68 4.22 11.33
C VAL A 66 -6.83 4.93 9.99
N ASP A 67 -7.76 4.49 9.14
CA ASP A 67 -8.02 5.13 7.85
C ASP A 67 -8.67 6.52 8.05
N HIS A 68 -9.69 6.65 8.91
CA HIS A 68 -10.26 7.95 9.29
C HIS A 68 -9.21 8.88 9.91
N ALA A 69 -8.37 8.35 10.79
CA ALA A 69 -7.30 9.14 11.41
C ALA A 69 -6.32 9.69 10.37
N ARG A 70 -5.95 8.89 9.36
CA ARG A 70 -5.04 9.30 8.29
C ARG A 70 -5.65 10.34 7.36
N ALA A 71 -6.94 10.21 7.04
CA ALA A 71 -7.67 11.23 6.29
C ALA A 71 -7.66 12.57 7.04
N HIS A 72 -8.04 12.55 8.33
CA HIS A 72 -8.01 13.75 9.18
C HIS A 72 -6.60 14.36 9.30
N ILE A 73 -5.56 13.54 9.45
CA ILE A 73 -4.16 13.99 9.44
C ILE A 73 -3.80 14.66 8.11
N GLN A 74 -4.23 14.08 6.99
CA GLN A 74 -3.93 14.60 5.66
C GLN A 74 -4.56 15.97 5.40
N GLU A 75 -5.70 16.25 6.03
CA GLU A 75 -6.41 17.54 5.95
C GLU A 75 -5.87 18.58 6.94
N THR A 76 -5.58 18.17 8.18
CA THR A 76 -5.32 19.11 9.28
C THR A 76 -3.84 19.34 9.58
N TYR A 77 -2.94 18.44 9.18
CA TYR A 77 -1.52 18.54 9.52
C TYR A 77 -0.64 18.92 8.33
N ARG A 78 0.09 20.04 8.45
CA ARG A 78 1.05 20.48 7.44
C ARG A 78 2.41 19.80 7.63
N ARG A 79 2.59 18.68 6.93
CA ARG A 79 3.86 17.93 6.87
C ARG A 79 5.02 18.78 6.33
N PRO A 80 6.28 18.51 6.75
CA PRO A 80 7.47 19.11 6.16
C PRO A 80 7.54 18.92 4.64
N LEU A 81 8.17 19.86 3.93
CA LEU A 81 8.18 19.90 2.47
C LEU A 81 8.69 18.58 1.84
N LEU A 82 9.80 18.04 2.35
CA LEU A 82 10.39 16.81 1.81
C LEU A 82 9.51 15.57 2.04
N ASP A 83 8.76 15.51 3.14
CA ASP A 83 7.80 14.43 3.38
C ASP A 83 6.62 14.55 2.39
N ARG A 84 6.12 15.76 2.16
CA ARG A 84 5.07 16.02 1.15
C ARG A 84 5.53 15.64 -0.26
N LEU A 85 6.76 15.98 -0.63
CA LEU A 85 7.34 15.64 -1.93
C LEU A 85 7.50 14.12 -2.07
N THR A 86 8.02 13.44 -1.05
CA THR A 86 8.18 11.98 -1.06
C THR A 86 6.82 11.29 -1.20
N ARG A 87 5.83 11.71 -0.41
CA ARG A 87 4.45 11.19 -0.49
C ARG A 87 3.81 11.47 -1.86
N ALA A 88 4.01 12.67 -2.41
CA ALA A 88 3.50 12.99 -3.76
C ALA A 88 4.15 12.13 -4.84
N MET A 89 5.46 11.91 -4.77
CA MET A 89 6.18 11.01 -5.68
C MET A 89 5.65 9.58 -5.59
N LEU A 90 5.48 9.04 -4.38
CA LEU A 90 4.94 7.69 -4.18
C LEU A 90 3.54 7.53 -4.80
N ALA A 91 2.64 8.49 -4.54
CA ALA A 91 1.30 8.48 -5.10
C ALA A 91 1.28 8.66 -6.64
N PHE A 92 2.29 9.31 -7.22
CA PHE A 92 2.41 9.50 -8.66
C PHE A 92 3.06 8.31 -9.39
N VAL A 93 3.93 7.56 -8.70
CA VAL A 93 4.75 6.49 -9.29
C VAL A 93 4.15 5.10 -9.06
N LEU A 94 3.89 4.74 -7.80
CA LEU A 94 3.56 3.36 -7.42
C LEU A 94 2.21 2.85 -7.97
N PRO A 95 1.13 3.66 -8.05
CA PRO A 95 -0.12 3.20 -8.63
C PRO A 95 -0.07 2.92 -10.14
N TYR A 96 1.02 3.29 -10.82
CA TYR A 96 1.13 3.24 -12.28
C TYR A 96 2.29 2.31 -12.70
N PRO A 97 2.00 1.06 -13.12
CA PRO A 97 3.03 0.04 -13.39
C PRO A 97 4.17 0.47 -14.30
N ARG A 98 3.86 1.25 -15.37
CA ARG A 98 4.87 1.76 -16.32
C ARG A 98 5.84 2.74 -15.64
N ARG A 99 5.32 3.64 -14.79
CA ARG A 99 6.12 4.61 -14.04
C ARG A 99 6.94 3.90 -12.96
N PHE A 100 6.31 2.97 -12.22
CA PHE A 100 6.99 2.22 -11.19
C PHE A 100 8.14 1.36 -11.75
N ARG A 101 7.91 0.66 -12.87
CA ARG A 101 8.96 -0.09 -13.57
C ARG A 101 10.12 0.80 -14.02
N ALA A 102 9.83 1.99 -14.55
CA ALA A 102 10.87 2.95 -14.91
C ALA A 102 11.67 3.43 -13.68
N ALA A 103 10.99 3.76 -12.58
CA ALA A 103 11.62 4.15 -11.32
C ALA A 103 12.55 3.06 -10.77
N LEU A 104 12.11 1.79 -10.77
CA LEU A 104 12.94 0.68 -10.32
C LEU A 104 14.16 0.44 -11.23
N LYS A 105 14.02 0.61 -12.56
CA LYS A 105 15.17 0.53 -13.47
C LYS A 105 16.21 1.62 -13.16
N LEU A 106 15.74 2.84 -12.89
CA LEU A 106 16.58 3.98 -12.53
C LEU A 106 17.16 3.87 -11.11
N ALA A 107 16.51 3.15 -10.20
CA ALA A 107 16.97 2.97 -8.82
C ALA A 107 18.39 2.37 -8.74
N LYS A 108 18.82 1.60 -9.75
CA LYS A 108 20.19 1.08 -9.85
C LYS A 108 21.24 2.20 -9.88
N LEU A 109 20.96 3.29 -10.59
CA LEU A 109 21.82 4.47 -10.67
C LEU A 109 21.89 5.20 -9.32
N GLY A 110 20.84 5.06 -8.50
CA GLY A 110 20.74 5.62 -7.16
C GLY A 110 21.50 4.86 -6.07
N LYS A 111 21.90 3.60 -6.30
CA LYS A 111 22.52 2.75 -5.27
C LYS A 111 23.77 3.34 -4.60
N PRO A 112 24.70 4.01 -5.31
CA PRO A 112 25.85 4.66 -4.69
C PRO A 112 25.47 5.75 -3.67
N PHE A 113 24.27 6.33 -3.78
CA PHE A 113 23.81 7.43 -2.93
C PHE A 113 23.07 6.97 -1.67
N ILE A 114 22.89 5.66 -1.46
CA ILE A 114 22.18 5.14 -0.27
C ILE A 114 22.81 5.65 1.03
N GLY A 115 24.14 5.48 1.19
CA GLY A 115 24.84 5.90 2.41
C GLY A 115 24.70 7.40 2.70
N PRO A 116 25.01 8.30 1.73
CA PRO A 116 24.79 9.73 1.89
C PRO A 116 23.35 10.11 2.23
N PHE A 117 22.35 9.51 1.56
CA PHE A 117 20.95 9.83 1.81
C PHE A 117 20.47 9.39 3.20
N GLU A 118 20.96 8.28 3.73
CA GLU A 118 20.56 7.82 5.06
C GLU A 118 21.16 8.60 6.22
N LYS A 119 22.30 9.28 6.00
CA LYS A 119 22.89 10.19 6.98
C LYS A 119 22.08 11.47 7.16
N ILE A 120 21.26 11.83 6.16
CA ILE A 120 20.41 13.02 6.19
C ILE A 120 18.99 12.60 6.59
N PRO A 121 18.48 12.97 7.78
CA PRO A 121 17.19 12.48 8.28
C PRO A 121 16.02 12.67 7.30
N ALA A 122 16.01 13.78 6.56
CA ALA A 122 14.96 14.09 5.61
C ALA A 122 15.04 13.31 4.28
N LEU A 123 16.20 12.72 3.95
CA LEU A 123 16.41 11.88 2.75
C LEU A 123 16.49 10.38 3.09
N LYS A 124 16.50 10.04 4.37
CA LYS A 124 16.51 8.65 4.84
C LYS A 124 15.43 7.76 4.19
N PRO A 125 14.18 8.21 3.97
CA PRO A 125 13.19 7.41 3.26
C PRO A 125 13.64 7.05 1.84
N LEU A 126 14.29 7.97 1.11
CA LEU A 126 14.80 7.72 -0.23
C LEU A 126 15.94 6.69 -0.23
N GLY A 127 16.87 6.81 0.72
CA GLY A 127 17.92 5.80 0.92
C GLY A 127 17.36 4.41 1.21
N ALA A 128 16.36 4.31 2.08
CA ALA A 128 15.69 3.06 2.40
C ALA A 128 14.96 2.45 1.19
N MET A 129 14.25 3.27 0.40
CA MET A 129 13.61 2.80 -0.84
C MET A 129 14.62 2.29 -1.87
N LEU A 130 15.75 2.97 -2.03
CA LEU A 130 16.82 2.53 -2.93
C LEU A 130 17.47 1.22 -2.48
N ARG A 131 17.60 1.00 -1.16
CA ARG A 131 18.05 -0.29 -0.60
C ARG A 131 17.06 -1.41 -0.90
N LEU A 132 15.76 -1.15 -0.78
CA LEU A 132 14.70 -2.13 -1.03
C LEU A 132 14.48 -2.42 -2.53
N ALA A 133 14.97 -1.57 -3.43
CA ALA A 133 14.83 -1.78 -4.87
C ALA A 133 15.58 -3.07 -5.32
N PRO A 134 14.89 -4.00 -6.00
CA PRO A 134 15.49 -5.28 -6.38
C PRO A 134 16.61 -5.09 -7.41
N ALA A 135 17.54 -6.05 -7.45
CA ALA A 135 18.66 -6.02 -8.37
C ALA A 135 18.24 -6.27 -9.83
N SER A 136 17.15 -7.00 -10.05
CA SER A 136 16.54 -7.25 -11.36
C SER A 136 15.03 -7.12 -11.24
N ILE A 137 14.37 -6.81 -12.35
CA ILE A 137 12.91 -6.68 -12.43
C ILE A 137 12.45 -7.66 -13.51
N PRO A 138 11.49 -8.55 -13.21
CA PRO A 138 10.96 -9.48 -14.21
C PRO A 138 10.38 -8.76 -15.43
N ALA A 139 10.32 -9.44 -16.58
CA ALA A 139 9.61 -8.93 -17.75
C ALA A 139 8.12 -8.71 -17.44
N ALA A 140 7.45 -7.83 -18.18
CA ALA A 140 6.01 -7.72 -18.05
C ALA A 140 5.36 -8.98 -18.61
N SER A 141 4.37 -9.53 -17.91
CA SER A 141 3.65 -10.71 -18.40
C SER A 141 2.64 -10.31 -19.48
N PRO A 142 2.63 -10.98 -20.65
CA PRO A 142 1.56 -10.84 -21.63
C PRO A 142 0.19 -11.27 -21.10
N MET A 143 0.14 -12.13 -20.08
CA MET A 143 -1.12 -12.62 -19.51
C MET A 143 -1.88 -11.54 -18.73
N ALA A 144 -1.18 -10.47 -18.31
CA ALA A 144 -1.77 -9.32 -17.65
C ALA A 144 -2.31 -8.27 -18.64
N LEU A 145 -2.23 -8.50 -19.95
CA LEU A 145 -2.87 -7.63 -20.93
C LEU A 145 -4.39 -7.84 -20.94
N PRO A 146 -5.19 -6.78 -21.19
CA PRO A 146 -6.63 -6.91 -21.32
C PRO A 146 -7.02 -7.98 -22.32
N GLY A 147 -7.93 -8.87 -21.91
CA GLY A 147 -8.30 -10.03 -22.71
C GLY A 147 -9.03 -11.10 -21.92
N ILE A 148 -9.33 -12.20 -22.61
CA ILE A 148 -10.00 -13.37 -22.03
C ILE A 148 -9.07 -14.56 -22.15
N HIS A 149 -8.79 -15.19 -21.02
CA HIS A 149 -8.08 -16.46 -20.93
C HIS A 149 -9.13 -17.59 -20.96
N ALA A 150 -9.34 -18.15 -22.14
CA ALA A 150 -10.34 -19.17 -22.38
C ALA A 150 -9.98 -20.52 -21.75
N VAL A 151 -11.01 -21.28 -21.39
CA VAL A 151 -10.87 -22.66 -20.90
C VAL A 151 -10.93 -23.63 -22.07
N GLN A 152 -10.13 -24.70 -22.02
CA GLN A 152 -10.19 -25.80 -23.00
C GLN A 152 -11.17 -26.91 -22.57
N LEU A 153 -11.54 -26.93 -21.29
CA LEU A 153 -12.48 -27.88 -20.69
C LEU A 153 -13.88 -27.28 -20.61
N ALA A 154 -14.86 -28.07 -20.15
CA ALA A 154 -16.20 -27.58 -19.85
C ALA A 154 -16.14 -26.38 -18.89
N LYS A 155 -16.75 -25.26 -19.30
CA LYS A 155 -16.76 -24.00 -18.54
C LYS A 155 -17.58 -24.15 -17.25
N ARG A 156 -16.92 -24.01 -16.11
CA ARG A 156 -17.52 -24.08 -14.75
C ARG A 156 -17.83 -22.71 -14.17
N GLY A 157 -17.16 -21.67 -14.65
CA GLY A 157 -17.34 -20.32 -14.15
C GLY A 157 -16.52 -19.29 -14.92
N ARG A 158 -16.68 -18.03 -14.52
CA ARG A 158 -15.96 -16.88 -15.07
C ARG A 158 -15.61 -15.93 -13.94
N VAL A 159 -14.39 -15.43 -13.91
CA VAL A 159 -13.93 -14.43 -12.94
C VAL A 159 -13.21 -13.29 -13.63
N ALA A 160 -13.28 -12.09 -13.06
CA ALA A 160 -12.40 -10.97 -13.40
C ALA A 160 -11.20 -10.96 -12.45
N ILE A 161 -10.01 -10.67 -12.96
CA ILE A 161 -8.80 -10.52 -12.16
C ILE A 161 -8.34 -9.06 -12.17
N LEU A 162 -8.07 -8.52 -10.99
CA LEU A 162 -7.34 -7.25 -10.83
C LEU A 162 -5.85 -7.57 -10.94
N THR A 163 -5.15 -7.07 -11.95
CA THR A 163 -3.75 -7.46 -12.18
C THR A 163 -2.80 -6.80 -11.17
N GLY A 164 -3.25 -5.71 -10.54
CA GLY A 164 -2.55 -4.98 -9.51
C GLY A 164 -1.46 -4.05 -10.06
N CYS A 165 -1.05 -3.07 -9.25
CA CYS A 165 -0.11 -2.03 -9.68
C CYS A 165 1.36 -2.34 -9.35
N ALA A 166 1.65 -2.76 -8.11
CA ALA A 166 3.02 -3.02 -7.65
C ALA A 166 3.43 -4.48 -7.90
N GLN A 167 2.54 -5.43 -7.57
CA GLN A 167 2.80 -6.86 -7.73
C GLN A 167 2.99 -7.24 -9.21
N SER A 168 2.23 -6.69 -10.15
CA SER A 168 2.44 -6.93 -11.59
C SER A 168 3.82 -6.48 -12.11
N VAL A 169 4.52 -5.61 -11.38
CA VAL A 169 5.89 -5.18 -11.68
C VAL A 169 6.93 -6.02 -10.97
N LEU A 170 6.72 -6.33 -9.68
CA LEU A 170 7.68 -7.02 -8.83
C LEU A 170 7.64 -8.54 -8.99
N ASP A 171 6.45 -9.10 -9.15
CA ASP A 171 6.21 -10.55 -9.26
C ASP A 171 4.99 -10.84 -10.16
N PRO A 172 5.16 -10.71 -11.49
CA PRO A 172 4.08 -10.99 -12.44
C PRO A 172 3.67 -12.47 -12.46
N ALA A 173 4.52 -13.39 -12.00
CA ALA A 173 4.26 -14.83 -12.01
C ALA A 173 3.10 -15.24 -11.10
N ILE A 174 2.75 -14.41 -10.11
CA ILE A 174 1.55 -14.60 -9.28
C ILE A 174 0.29 -14.59 -10.17
N ASN A 175 0.16 -13.63 -11.07
CA ASN A 175 -1.00 -13.56 -11.98
C ASN A 175 -0.97 -14.69 -13.00
N ASP A 176 0.21 -14.99 -13.55
CA ASP A 176 0.37 -16.03 -14.57
C ASP A 176 -0.04 -17.41 -14.02
N THR A 177 0.46 -17.73 -12.82
CA THR A 177 0.13 -18.97 -12.11
C THR A 177 -1.35 -19.00 -11.73
N THR A 178 -1.91 -17.87 -11.27
CA THR A 178 -3.33 -17.78 -10.91
C THR A 178 -4.24 -18.04 -12.11
N ILE A 179 -3.97 -17.38 -13.25
CA ILE A 179 -4.72 -17.58 -14.50
C ILE A 179 -4.55 -19.02 -15.00
N SER A 180 -3.33 -19.56 -14.99
CA SER A 180 -3.05 -20.95 -15.39
C SER A 180 -3.81 -21.96 -14.52
N LEU A 181 -3.83 -21.75 -13.20
CA LEU A 181 -4.57 -22.60 -12.26
C LEU A 181 -6.08 -22.54 -12.52
N LEU A 182 -6.65 -21.33 -12.60
CA LEU A 182 -8.09 -21.14 -12.80
C LEU A 182 -8.56 -21.72 -14.13
N THR A 183 -7.83 -21.49 -15.22
CA THR A 183 -8.17 -22.02 -16.55
C THR A 183 -8.11 -23.55 -16.59
N ARG A 184 -7.15 -24.17 -15.90
CA ARG A 184 -7.08 -25.64 -15.72
C ARG A 184 -8.24 -26.20 -14.89
N LEU A 185 -8.77 -25.41 -13.95
CA LEU A 185 -9.94 -25.77 -13.16
C LEU A 185 -11.27 -25.55 -13.91
N GLY A 186 -11.22 -25.13 -15.18
CA GLY A 186 -12.41 -24.84 -15.99
C GLY A 186 -13.05 -23.48 -15.69
N VAL A 187 -12.29 -22.55 -15.10
CA VAL A 187 -12.73 -21.17 -14.84
C VAL A 187 -12.10 -20.23 -15.87
N GLU A 188 -12.93 -19.54 -16.63
CA GLU A 188 -12.49 -18.49 -17.56
C GLU A 188 -12.04 -17.25 -16.78
N VAL A 189 -10.90 -16.68 -17.14
CA VAL A 189 -10.36 -15.47 -16.48
C VAL A 189 -10.39 -14.31 -17.44
N VAL A 190 -11.00 -13.21 -17.01
CA VAL A 190 -11.05 -11.95 -17.74
C VAL A 190 -10.09 -10.97 -17.10
N VAL A 191 -9.24 -10.35 -17.91
CA VAL A 191 -8.49 -9.15 -17.54
C VAL A 191 -9.26 -7.96 -18.12
N PRO A 192 -10.03 -7.20 -17.31
CA PRO A 192 -10.89 -6.14 -17.82
C PRO A 192 -10.07 -5.01 -18.44
N PRO A 193 -10.47 -4.46 -19.60
CA PRO A 193 -9.84 -3.26 -20.13
C PRO A 193 -10.11 -2.08 -19.18
N GLY A 194 -9.08 -1.28 -18.92
CA GLY A 194 -9.21 -0.08 -18.09
C GLY A 194 -9.10 -0.33 -16.58
N GLU A 195 -8.89 -1.56 -16.11
CA GLU A 195 -8.55 -1.81 -14.70
C GLU A 195 -7.21 -1.17 -14.32
N GLY A 196 -7.06 -0.83 -13.04
CA GLY A 196 -5.90 -0.10 -12.55
C GLY A 196 -5.54 -0.43 -11.11
N CYS A 197 -4.93 0.53 -10.40
CA CYS A 197 -4.62 0.37 -8.99
C CYS A 197 -5.92 0.21 -8.17
N CYS A 198 -5.88 -0.62 -7.11
CA CYS A 198 -7.00 -0.74 -6.17
C CYS A 198 -7.21 0.50 -5.28
N GLY A 199 -6.30 1.48 -5.31
CA GLY A 199 -6.35 2.68 -4.47
C GLY A 199 -5.79 2.52 -3.05
N ALA A 200 -5.49 1.29 -2.60
CA ALA A 200 -5.05 1.03 -1.22
C ALA A 200 -3.84 1.86 -0.78
N LEU A 201 -2.83 2.02 -1.65
CA LEU A 201 -1.64 2.81 -1.33
C LEU A 201 -1.99 4.25 -0.95
N VAL A 202 -2.78 4.93 -1.79
CA VAL A 202 -3.12 6.33 -1.57
C VAL A 202 -4.13 6.48 -0.42
N HIS A 203 -4.97 5.48 -0.20
CA HIS A 203 -5.84 5.38 0.98
C HIS A 203 -5.04 5.39 2.28
N HIS A 204 -4.02 4.52 2.39
CA HIS A 204 -3.13 4.46 3.56
C HIS A 204 -2.27 5.73 3.74
N MET A 205 -2.27 6.63 2.76
CA MET A 205 -1.65 7.95 2.85
C MET A 205 -2.64 9.06 3.22
N GLY A 206 -3.90 8.73 3.53
CA GLY A 206 -4.98 9.66 3.84
C GLY A 206 -5.57 10.36 2.61
N ARG A 207 -5.27 9.90 1.38
CA ARG A 207 -5.81 10.48 0.14
C ARG A 207 -7.06 9.73 -0.30
N GLU A 208 -8.13 9.90 0.47
CA GLU A 208 -9.36 9.12 0.36
C GLU A 208 -10.06 9.29 -1.00
N GLU A 209 -10.22 10.52 -1.49
CA GLU A 209 -10.87 10.77 -2.79
C GLU A 209 -10.18 10.05 -3.95
N ALA A 210 -8.84 10.09 -3.98
CA ALA A 210 -8.05 9.41 -5.01
C ALA A 210 -8.16 7.88 -4.89
N ALA A 211 -8.25 7.36 -3.67
CA ALA A 211 -8.48 5.94 -3.44
C ALA A 211 -9.87 5.51 -3.96
N LEU A 212 -10.92 6.26 -3.61
CA LEU A 212 -12.29 5.99 -4.04
C LEU A 212 -12.44 6.10 -5.55
N ALA A 213 -11.79 7.08 -6.19
CA ALA A 213 -11.77 7.19 -7.65
C ALA A 213 -11.12 5.96 -8.31
N SER A 214 -10.00 5.48 -7.75
CA SER A 214 -9.34 4.26 -8.24
C SER A 214 -10.21 3.02 -8.04
N ALA A 215 -10.89 2.91 -6.90
CA ALA A 215 -11.81 1.81 -6.62
C ALA A 215 -13.01 1.82 -7.59
N ARG A 216 -13.65 2.98 -7.80
CA ARG A 216 -14.76 3.15 -8.75
C ARG A 216 -14.40 2.82 -10.19
N GLN A 217 -13.14 3.03 -10.59
CA GLN A 217 -12.67 2.65 -11.92
C GLN A 217 -12.67 1.12 -12.13
N ASN A 218 -12.58 0.33 -11.05
CA ASN A 218 -12.44 -1.13 -11.13
C ASN A 218 -13.75 -1.90 -10.90
N VAL A 219 -14.86 -1.24 -10.57
CA VAL A 219 -16.18 -1.84 -10.29
C VAL A 219 -17.22 -1.35 -11.29
#